data_AF-A0A2G1WKR6-F1
#
_entry.id   AF-A0A2G1WKR6-F1
#
_cell.length_a   1.000
_cell.length_b   1.000
_cell.length_c   1.000
_cell.angle_alpha   90.00
_cell.angle_beta   90.00
_cell.angle_gamma   90.00
#
_symmetry.space_group_name_H-M   'P 1'
#
loop_
_entity.id
_entity.type
_entity.pdbx_description
1 polymer ?
#
loop_
_entity_poly.entity_id
_entity_poly.type
_entity_poly.pdbx_seq_one_letter_code
_entity_poly.pdbx_strand_id
1 'polypeptide(L)'
;MVREGTTLAVGRDIAVSPAVAAETLRDTRRWPDWGPAIDAVESDDRYVTRGTTGRVRVGGAWLPFRVTACNGRRWDWRVAGIPATGHRVDSYAGDADRSRVVVEVPAVAAWYVPVCRRALDRFAALVES
;
A
#
# COMPACT_ATOMS: atom_id res chain seq x y z
N MET A 1 -23.42 -9.09 -1.78
CA MET A 1 -22.31 -9.63 -2.59
C MET A 1 -21.08 -8.81 -2.28
N VAL A 2 -19.95 -9.27 -1.78
CA VAL A 2 -19.48 -10.54 -1.20
C VAL A 2 -18.38 -10.07 -0.23
N ARG A 3 -18.41 -10.42 1.06
CA ARG A 3 -17.21 -10.35 1.90
C ARG A 3 -16.45 -11.65 1.65
N GLU A 4 -15.59 -11.63 0.64
CA GLU A 4 -14.74 -12.73 0.27
C GLU A 4 -13.50 -12.74 1.19
N GLY A 5 -13.40 -13.77 2.04
CA GLY A 5 -12.18 -14.12 2.76
C GLY A 5 -11.83 -13.23 3.97
N THR A 6 -11.36 -13.87 5.03
CA THR A 6 -10.66 -13.19 6.12
C THR A 6 -9.41 -12.51 5.55
N THR A 7 -9.13 -11.28 5.96
CA THR A 7 -7.91 -10.54 5.59
C THR A 7 -6.97 -10.50 6.78
N LEU A 8 -5.68 -10.74 6.57
CA LEU A 8 -4.64 -10.54 7.56
C LEU A 8 -4.15 -9.09 7.50
N ALA A 9 -4.13 -8.40 8.64
CA ALA A 9 -3.59 -7.05 8.74
C ALA A 9 -2.14 -7.11 9.25
N VAL A 10 -1.21 -6.69 8.42
CA VAL A 10 0.19 -6.49 8.81
C VAL A 10 0.38 -4.99 8.99
N GLY A 11 0.70 -4.54 10.21
CA GLY A 11 0.81 -3.11 10.49
C GLY A 11 2.07 -2.74 11.24
N ARG A 12 2.54 -1.52 11.01
CA ARG A 12 3.69 -0.91 11.68
C ARG A 12 3.33 0.50 12.13
N ASP A 13 3.78 0.85 13.33
CA ASP A 13 3.66 2.21 13.86
C ASP A 13 4.82 3.05 13.33
N ILE A 14 4.51 4.30 12.97
CA ILE A 14 5.44 5.22 12.32
C ILE A 14 5.36 6.58 13.00
N ALA A 15 6.52 7.18 13.25
CA ALA A 15 6.71 8.49 13.88
C ALA A 15 6.52 9.65 12.89
N VAL A 16 5.47 9.58 12.07
CA VAL A 16 5.00 10.71 11.25
C VAL A 16 3.49 10.84 11.31
N SER A 17 3.00 12.05 11.03
CA SER A 17 1.57 12.31 10.99
C SER A 17 0.83 11.43 9.97
N PRO A 18 -0.45 11.07 10.21
CA PRO A 18 -1.24 10.29 9.27
C PRO A 18 -1.35 10.94 7.87
N ALA A 19 -1.25 12.26 7.78
CA ALA A 19 -1.27 12.98 6.51
C ALA A 19 -0.01 12.70 5.68
N VAL A 20 1.18 12.80 6.30
CA VAL A 20 2.47 12.49 5.66
C VAL A 20 2.52 11.03 5.24
N ALA A 21 2.15 10.11 6.14
CA ALA A 21 2.10 8.69 5.82
C ALA A 21 1.13 8.40 4.66
N ALA A 22 -0.07 8.99 4.65
CA ALA A 22 -1.05 8.77 3.60
C ALA A 22 -0.64 9.39 2.25
N GLU A 23 0.06 10.53 2.25
CA GLU A 23 0.60 11.12 1.03
C GLU A 23 1.67 10.22 0.42
N THR A 24 2.69 9.83 1.20
CA THR A 24 3.79 8.98 0.72
C THR A 24 3.31 7.59 0.28
N LEU A 25 2.37 6.99 1.02
CA LEU A 25 1.80 5.68 0.68
C LEU A 25 1.02 5.70 -0.65
N ARG A 26 0.47 6.86 -1.02
CA ARG A 26 -0.25 7.06 -2.29
C ARG A 26 0.65 7.53 -3.42
N ASP A 27 1.86 8.00 -3.17
CA ASP A 27 2.79 8.46 -4.22
C ASP A 27 3.32 7.26 -5.02
N THR A 28 2.80 7.09 -6.23
CA THR A 28 3.12 5.99 -7.15
C THR A 28 4.60 5.95 -7.53
N ARG A 29 5.29 7.11 -7.47
CA ARG A 29 6.72 7.21 -7.75
C ARG A 29 7.58 6.63 -6.62
N ARG A 30 7.03 6.55 -5.41
CA ARG A 30 7.71 6.03 -4.21
C ARG A 30 7.48 4.54 -3.99
N TRP A 31 6.57 3.92 -4.73
CA TRP A 31 6.29 2.49 -4.58
C TRP A 31 7.53 1.59 -4.73
N PRO A 32 8.49 1.83 -5.63
CA PRO A 32 9.71 1.03 -5.67
C PRO A 32 10.60 1.20 -4.43
N ASP A 33 10.53 2.35 -3.76
CA ASP A 33 11.35 2.65 -2.57
C ASP A 33 10.91 1.79 -1.37
N TRP A 34 9.60 1.60 -1.19
CA TRP A 34 9.05 0.84 -0.06
C TRP A 34 8.50 -0.54 -0.43
N GLY A 35 8.01 -0.76 -1.64
CA GLY A 35 7.39 -2.01 -2.10
C GLY A 35 8.41 -3.01 -2.65
N PRO A 36 8.84 -4.04 -1.89
CA PRO A 36 9.93 -4.93 -2.29
C PRO A 36 9.66 -5.80 -3.52
N ALA A 37 8.39 -5.96 -3.91
CA ALA A 37 8.01 -6.69 -5.11
C ALA A 37 7.84 -5.80 -6.34
N ILE A 38 7.91 -4.47 -6.18
CA ILE A 38 7.68 -3.49 -7.26
C ILE A 38 9.03 -2.94 -7.68
N ASP A 39 9.44 -3.28 -8.90
CA ASP A 39 10.72 -2.84 -9.47
C ASP A 39 10.59 -1.44 -10.12
N ALA A 40 9.41 -1.14 -10.67
CA ALA A 40 9.12 0.12 -11.35
C ALA A 40 7.61 0.35 -11.47
N VAL A 41 7.21 1.62 -11.68
CA VAL A 41 5.82 2.02 -11.85
C VAL A 41 5.71 3.01 -12.99
N GLU A 42 4.71 2.81 -13.84
CA GLU A 42 4.19 3.83 -14.74
C GLU A 42 2.71 4.01 -14.42
N SER A 43 2.30 5.21 -14.06
CA SER A 43 0.93 5.51 -13.66
C SER A 43 0.45 6.81 -14.26
N ASP A 44 -0.84 6.85 -14.55
CA ASP A 44 -1.53 8.05 -15.05
C ASP A 44 -1.58 9.15 -13.97
N ASP A 45 -1.56 8.75 -12.69
CA ASP A 45 -1.59 9.67 -11.55
C ASP A 45 -0.33 9.50 -10.69
N ARG A 46 0.22 10.62 -10.20
CA ARG A 46 1.25 10.58 -9.16
C ARG A 46 0.70 10.06 -7.84
N TYR A 47 -0.48 10.49 -7.44
CA TYR A 47 -1.08 10.09 -6.17
C TYR A 47 -2.30 9.23 -6.44
N VAL A 48 -2.38 8.08 -5.76
CA VAL A 48 -3.52 7.17 -5.85
C VAL A 48 -4.83 7.89 -5.53
N THR A 49 -5.73 7.87 -6.50
CA THR A 49 -7.15 8.18 -6.34
C THR A 49 -8.00 7.00 -6.81
N ARG A 50 -9.32 7.09 -6.63
CA ARG A 50 -10.22 6.04 -7.13
C ARG A 50 -10.18 6.05 -8.65
N GLY A 51 -9.85 4.90 -9.26
CA GLY A 51 -9.81 4.75 -10.71
C GLY A 51 -8.42 4.93 -11.31
N THR A 52 -7.41 5.36 -10.56
CA THR A 52 -6.01 5.44 -11.01
C THR A 52 -5.59 4.13 -11.67
N THR A 53 -5.00 4.25 -12.86
CA THR A 53 -4.50 3.13 -13.67
C THR A 53 -3.02 3.29 -13.98
N GLY A 54 -2.43 2.20 -14.47
CA GLY A 54 -1.03 2.16 -14.85
C GLY A 54 -0.53 0.72 -15.00
N ARG A 55 0.79 0.57 -14.94
CA ARG A 55 1.47 -0.72 -14.87
C ARG A 55 2.56 -0.70 -13.81
N VAL A 56 2.71 -1.82 -13.13
CA VAL A 56 3.81 -2.08 -12.19
C VAL A 56 4.71 -3.15 -12.78
N ARG A 57 6.01 -3.04 -12.55
CA ARG A 57 6.97 -4.09 -12.88
C ARG A 57 7.18 -4.98 -11.68
N VAL A 58 6.89 -6.27 -11.81
CA VAL A 58 6.99 -7.26 -10.74
C VAL A 58 7.67 -8.50 -11.31
N GLY A 59 8.79 -8.91 -10.72
CA GLY A 59 9.53 -10.11 -11.19
C GLY A 59 9.97 -9.99 -12.64
N GLY A 60 10.33 -8.78 -13.08
CA GLY A 60 10.75 -8.49 -14.45
C GLY A 60 9.63 -8.26 -15.47
N ALA A 61 8.37 -8.60 -15.17
CA ALA A 61 7.23 -8.43 -16.06
C ALA A 61 6.40 -7.17 -15.75
N TRP A 62 5.87 -6.52 -16.79
CA TRP A 62 4.94 -5.40 -16.64
C TRP A 62 3.51 -5.90 -16.53
N LEU A 63 2.84 -5.57 -15.42
CA LEU A 63 1.47 -5.97 -15.13
C LEU A 63 0.58 -4.74 -14.99
N PRO A 64 -0.60 -4.69 -15.63
CA PRO A 64 -1.51 -3.57 -15.49
C PRO A 64 -2.12 -3.57 -14.09
N PHE A 65 -2.37 -2.39 -13.53
CA PHE A 65 -3.11 -2.25 -12.29
C PHE A 65 -4.25 -1.25 -12.42
N ARG A 66 -5.23 -1.39 -11.52
CA ARG A 66 -6.30 -0.40 -11.32
C ARG A 66 -6.62 -0.28 -9.84
N VAL A 67 -6.69 0.95 -9.35
CA VAL A 67 -7.20 1.26 -8.01
C VAL A 67 -8.72 1.18 -8.03
N THR A 68 -9.28 0.29 -7.22
CA THR A 68 -10.72 0.00 -7.18
C THR A 68 -11.46 0.79 -6.10
N ALA A 69 -10.77 1.16 -5.03
CA ALA A 69 -11.30 1.98 -3.95
C ALA A 69 -10.20 2.89 -3.39
N CYS A 70 -10.55 4.12 -3.03
CA CYS A 70 -9.66 5.05 -2.33
C CYS A 70 -10.49 6.03 -1.51
N ASN A 71 -10.14 6.26 -0.24
CA ASN A 71 -10.76 7.26 0.63
C ASN A 71 -9.72 8.19 1.29
N GLY A 72 -8.57 8.38 0.64
CA GLY A 72 -7.48 9.25 1.10
C GLY A 72 -6.55 8.59 2.13
N ARG A 73 -7.07 7.76 3.04
CA ARG A 73 -6.28 6.99 4.02
C ARG A 73 -6.25 5.50 3.77
N ARG A 74 -7.14 4.98 2.93
CA ARG A 74 -7.15 3.57 2.52
C ARG A 74 -7.33 3.49 1.02
N TRP A 75 -6.66 2.53 0.38
CA TRP A 75 -6.91 2.18 -1.01
C TRP A 75 -6.74 0.68 -1.27
N ASP A 76 -7.52 0.19 -2.22
CA ASP A 76 -7.53 -1.19 -2.70
C ASP A 76 -7.35 -1.17 -4.21
N TRP A 77 -6.75 -2.22 -4.76
CA TRP A 77 -6.38 -2.30 -6.16
C TRP A 77 -6.39 -3.74 -6.68
N ARG A 78 -6.36 -3.84 -8.00
CA ARG A 78 -6.16 -5.10 -8.73
C ARG A 78 -4.90 -4.99 -9.56
N VAL A 79 -4.15 -6.09 -9.64
CA VAL A 79 -3.00 -6.26 -10.53
C VAL A 79 -3.32 -7.42 -11.46
N ALA A 80 -3.21 -7.20 -12.77
CA ALA A 80 -3.65 -8.16 -13.80
C ALA A 80 -5.09 -8.67 -13.58
N GLY A 81 -5.97 -7.83 -13.04
CA GLY A 81 -7.37 -8.17 -12.74
C GLY A 81 -7.60 -8.92 -11.41
N ILE A 82 -6.53 -9.34 -10.73
CA ILE A 82 -6.60 -10.08 -9.47
C ILE A 82 -6.57 -9.09 -8.29
N PRO A 83 -7.47 -9.22 -7.28
CA PRO A 83 -7.39 -8.44 -6.05
C PRO A 83 -6.01 -8.58 -5.39
N ALA A 84 -5.35 -7.45 -5.19
CA ALA A 84 -4.05 -7.38 -4.52
C ALA A 84 -4.21 -6.91 -3.07
N THR A 85 -3.10 -6.59 -2.40
CA THR A 85 -3.12 -6.10 -1.03
C THR A 85 -3.83 -4.76 -0.90
N GLY A 86 -4.61 -4.57 0.16
CA GLY A 86 -5.11 -3.27 0.58
C GLY A 86 -4.05 -2.49 1.35
N HIS A 87 -4.14 -1.17 1.34
CA HIS A 87 -3.23 -0.30 2.07
C HIS A 87 -4.04 0.70 2.89
N ARG A 88 -3.68 0.91 4.15
CA ARG A 88 -4.40 1.82 5.06
C ARG A 88 -3.43 2.56 5.98
N VAL A 89 -3.80 3.79 6.33
CA VAL A 89 -3.18 4.58 7.40
C VAL A 89 -4.22 4.82 8.49
N ASP A 90 -3.91 4.37 9.69
CA ASP A 90 -4.69 4.59 10.91
C ASP A 90 -4.04 5.72 11.74
N SER A 91 -4.86 6.50 12.44
CA SER A 91 -4.45 7.60 13.31
C SER A 91 -4.59 7.23 14.78
N TYR A 92 -3.76 7.81 15.65
CA TYR A 92 -3.90 7.68 17.10
C TYR A 92 -4.61 8.90 17.68
N ALA A 93 -5.59 8.65 18.57
CA ALA A 93 -6.27 9.75 19.27
C ALA A 93 -5.27 10.44 20.21
N GLY A 94 -5.11 11.75 20.07
CA GLY A 94 -4.21 12.56 20.91
C GLY A 94 -2.73 12.53 20.51
N ASP A 95 -2.37 11.86 19.41
CA ASP A 95 -0.99 11.78 18.92
C ASP A 95 -0.97 12.06 17.41
N ALA A 96 -0.82 13.35 17.07
CA ALA A 96 -0.91 13.83 15.69
C ALA A 96 0.35 13.54 14.86
N ASP A 97 1.48 13.29 15.53
CA ASP A 97 2.78 13.03 14.92
C ASP A 97 3.08 11.54 14.77
N ARG A 98 2.10 10.69 15.08
CA ARG A 98 2.18 9.24 14.92
C ARG A 98 1.04 8.70 14.09
N SER A 99 1.35 7.65 13.33
CA SER A 99 0.37 6.90 12.55
C SER A 99 0.70 5.41 12.54
N ARG A 100 -0.24 4.61 12.04
CA ARG A 100 -0.02 3.18 11.79
C ARG A 100 -0.33 2.87 10.34
N VAL A 101 0.68 2.39 9.61
CA VAL A 101 0.52 1.94 8.22
C VAL A 101 0.25 0.45 8.22
N VAL A 102 -0.79 0.05 7.48
CA VAL A 102 -1.30 -1.32 7.43
C VAL A 102 -1.38 -1.80 5.98
N VAL A 103 -0.86 -3.00 5.75
CA VAL A 103 -1.07 -3.77 4.53
C VAL A 103 -2.07 -4.88 4.84
N GLU A 104 -3.18 -4.89 4.11
CA GLU A 104 -4.24 -5.90 4.23
C GLU A 104 -3.99 -7.01 3.20
N VAL A 105 -3.68 -8.21 3.66
CA VAL A 105 -3.31 -9.37 2.84
C VAL A 105 -4.47 -10.37 2.85
N PRO A 106 -4.97 -10.84 1.69
CA PRO A 106 -5.93 -11.94 1.67
C PRO A 106 -5.39 -13.14 2.47
N ALA A 107 -6.19 -13.79 3.33
CA ALA A 107 -5.69 -14.87 4.21
C ALA A 107 -5.07 -16.05 3.43
N VAL A 108 -5.56 -16.33 2.21
CA VAL A 108 -4.97 -17.34 1.31
C VAL A 108 -3.55 -17.01 0.87
N ALA A 109 -3.11 -15.76 1.02
CA ALA A 109 -1.77 -15.26 0.73
C ALA A 109 -0.95 -14.99 2.00
N ALA A 110 -1.23 -15.69 3.11
CA ALA A 110 -0.51 -15.52 4.38
C ALA A 110 1.02 -15.67 4.26
N TRP A 111 1.50 -16.49 3.32
CA TRP A 111 2.93 -16.66 3.02
C TRP A 111 3.61 -15.36 2.55
N TYR A 112 2.83 -14.37 2.11
CA TYR A 112 3.32 -13.06 1.68
C TYR A 112 3.54 -12.06 2.83
N VAL A 113 3.12 -12.40 4.07
CA VAL A 113 3.28 -11.53 5.25
C VAL A 113 4.72 -11.05 5.50
N PRO A 114 5.78 -11.87 5.34
CA PRO A 114 7.16 -11.40 5.50
C PRO A 114 7.53 -10.29 4.50
N VAL A 115 7.01 -10.37 3.27
CA VAL A 115 7.22 -9.34 2.24
C VAL A 115 6.52 -8.04 2.66
N CYS A 116 5.31 -8.11 3.21
CA CYS A 116 4.59 -6.95 3.75
C CYS A 116 5.32 -6.32 4.94
N ARG A 117 5.91 -7.12 5.84
CA ARG A 117 6.73 -6.59 6.95
C ARG A 117 7.93 -5.80 6.44
N ARG A 118 8.68 -6.38 5.48
CA ARG A 118 9.80 -5.69 4.84
C ARG A 118 9.37 -4.42 4.12
N ALA A 119 8.17 -4.41 3.51
CA ALA A 119 7.62 -3.22 2.89
C ALA A 119 7.39 -2.10 3.89
N LEU A 120 6.80 -2.43 5.05
CA LEU A 120 6.57 -1.48 6.14
C LEU A 120 7.87 -0.99 6.78
N ASP A 121 8.89 -1.84 6.90
CA ASP A 121 10.22 -1.43 7.40
C ASP A 121 10.87 -0.39 6.47
N ARG A 122 10.82 -0.63 5.16
CA ARG A 122 11.33 0.33 4.16
C ARG A 122 10.51 1.61 4.13
N PHE A 123 9.20 1.50 4.25
CA PHE A 123 8.32 2.66 4.32
C PHE A 123 8.65 3.53 5.53
N ALA A 124 8.83 2.93 6.71
CA ALA A 124 9.24 3.66 7.92
C ALA A 124 10.59 4.36 7.71
N ALA A 125 11.60 3.65 7.21
CA ALA A 125 12.91 4.25 6.92
C ALA A 125 12.85 5.40 5.89
N LEU A 126 11.88 5.39 4.97
CA LEU A 126 11.70 6.44 3.97
C LEU A 126 11.06 7.72 4.55
N VAL A 127 10.19 7.61 5.55
CA VAL A 127 9.42 8.74 6.06
C VAL A 127 9.90 9.25 7.41
N GLU A 128 10.64 8.45 8.16
CA GLU A 128 11.21 8.80 9.48
C GLU A 128 12.66 9.33 9.38
N SER A 129 13.21 9.42 8.16
CA SER A 129 14.54 9.99 7.89
C SER A 129 14.51 11.51 7.83
#